data_AF-A0A176ZCK3-F1
#
_entry.id   AF-A0A176ZCK3-F1
#
_cell.length_a   1.000
_cell.length_b   1.000
_cell.length_c   1.000
_cell.angle_alpha   90.00
_cell.angle_beta   90.00
_cell.angle_gamma   90.00
#
_symmetry.space_group_name_H-M   'P 1'
#
loop_
_entity.id
_entity.type
_entity.pdbx_description
1 polymer ?
#
loop_
_entity_poly.entity_id
_entity_poly.type
_entity_poly.pdbx_seq_one_letter_code
_entity_poly.pdbx_strand_id
1 'polypeptide(L)' 'MLIGVQGNLDGIAHYMKNNLSDEGYSKLVKSIGQSISALVDLSARLHSLFPDIFPAELRPPGQP' A
#
# COMPACT_ATOMS: atom_id res chain seq x y z
N MET A 1 -3.65 -7.06 6.62
CA MET A 1 -3.36 -5.75 7.27
C MET A 1 -2.81 -4.70 6.29
N LEU A 2 -1.90 -5.04 5.38
CA LEU A 2 -1.35 -4.09 4.37
C LEU A 2 -2.41 -3.44 3.46
N ILE A 3 -3.43 -4.19 3.04
CA ILE A 3 -4.56 -3.67 2.24
C ILE A 3 -5.26 -2.51 2.94
N GLY A 4 -5.39 -2.54 4.27
CA GLY A 4 -6.05 -1.47 5.04
C GLY A 4 -5.22 -0.18 5.07
N VAL A 5 -3.90 -0.30 5.27
CA VAL A 5 -3.01 0.86 5.30
C VAL A 5 -2.85 1.46 3.90
N GLN A 6 -2.68 0.61 2.88
CA GLN A 6 -2.60 1.06 1.49
C GLN A 6 -3.90 1.74 1.05
N GLY A 7 -5.06 1.16 1.35
CA GLY A 7 -6.36 1.75 1.03
C GLY A 7 -6.58 3.10 1.73
N ASN A 8 -6.14 3.24 2.98
CA ASN A 8 -6.20 4.52 3.69
C ASN A 8 -5.31 5.58 3.03
N LEU A 9 -4.09 5.23 2.62
CA LEU A 9 -3.17 6.14 1.94
C LEU A 9 -3.71 6.59 0.58
N ASP A 10 -4.32 5.68 -0.19
CA ASP A 10 -5.01 6.00 -1.44
C ASP A 10 -6.21 6.93 -1.20
N GLY A 11 -7.01 6.65 -0.18
CA GLY A 11 -8.15 7.51 0.20
C GLY A 11 -7.71 8.92 0.58
N ILE A 12 -6.62 9.04 1.34
CA ILE A 12 -6.01 10.33 1.71
C ILE A 12 -5.51 11.06 0.45
N ALA A 13 -4.78 10.38 -0.43
CA ALA A 13 -4.31 10.98 -1.68
C ALA A 13 -5.47 11.46 -2.56
N HIS A 14 -6.55 10.68 -2.64
CA HIS A 14 -7.76 11.05 -3.37
C HIS A 14 -8.44 12.29 -2.76
N TYR A 15 -8.61 12.34 -1.45
CA TYR A 15 -9.13 13.51 -0.75
C TYR A 15 -8.29 14.76 -1.06
N MET A 16 -6.97 14.64 -0.95
CA MET A 16 -6.05 15.75 -1.16
C MET A 16 -6.10 16.30 -2.59
N LYS A 17 -6.21 15.41 -3.58
CA LYS A 17 -6.34 15.81 -5.00
C LYS A 17 -7.56 16.71 -5.23
N ASN A 18 -8.65 16.49 -4.48
CA ASN A 18 -9.90 17.22 -4.65
C ASN A 18 -10.01 18.47 -3.75
N ASN A 19 -9.15 18.61 -2.74
CA ASN A 19 -9.31 19.64 -1.69
C ASN A 19 -8.08 20.55 -1.52
N LEU A 20 -6.94 20.23 -2.12
CA LEU A 20 -5.74 21.08 -2.09
C LEU A 20 -5.50 21.73 -3.46
N SER A 21 -4.72 22.82 -3.45
CA SER A 21 -4.13 23.33 -4.69
C SER A 21 -3.15 22.29 -5.26
N ASP A 22 -2.89 22.36 -6.57
CA ASP A 22 -1.92 21.48 -7.25
C ASP A 22 -0.55 21.49 -6.56
N GLU A 23 -0.12 22.65 -6.09
CA GLU A 23 1.14 22.84 -5.39
C GLU A 23 1.14 22.19 -3.98
N GLY A 24 0.01 22.27 -3.27
CA GLY A 24 -0.19 21.58 -1.99
C GLY A 24 -0.27 20.06 -2.14
N TYR A 25 -0.96 19.60 -3.19
CA TYR A 25 -1.06 18.17 -3.52
C TYR A 25 0.30 17.59 -3.90
N SER A 26 1.02 18.25 -4.82
CA SER A 26 2.32 17.79 -5.34
C SER A 26 3.37 17.59 -4.24
N LYS A 27 3.40 18.48 -3.24
CA LYS A 27 4.33 18.38 -2.09
C LYS A 27 4.13 17.11 -1.27
N LEU A 28 2.91 16.61 -1.17
CA LEU A 28 2.55 15.56 -0.23
C LEU A 28 2.32 14.21 -0.91
N VAL A 29 1.80 14.18 -2.14
CA VAL A 29 1.53 12.95 -2.89
C VAL A 29 2.80 12.10 -3.08
N LYS A 30 3.97 12.74 -3.21
CA LYS A 30 5.25 12.05 -3.33
C LYS A 30 5.56 11.19 -2.10
N SER A 31 5.34 11.74 -0.90
CA SER A 31 5.57 11.02 0.37
C SER A 31 4.61 9.84 0.54
N ILE A 32 3.34 10.02 0.14
CA ILE A 32 2.34 8.96 0.15
C ILE A 32 2.75 7.84 -0.81
N GLY A 33 3.12 8.16 -2.05
CA GLY A 33 3.57 7.17 -3.03
C GLY A 33 4.80 6.39 -2.58
N GLN A 34 5.79 7.07 -1.97
CA GLN A 34 6.96 6.41 -1.37
C GLN A 34 6.58 5.44 -0.25
N SER A 35 5.63 5.84 0.60
CA SER A 35 5.14 4.98 1.69
C SER A 35 4.41 3.74 1.16
N ILE A 36 3.59 3.88 0.12
CA ILE A 36 2.92 2.75 -0.54
C ILE A 36 3.95 1.79 -1.13
N SER A 37 4.96 2.31 -1.85
CA SER A 37 6.03 1.47 -2.42
C SER A 37 6.76 0.68 -1.35
N ALA A 38 7.14 1.33 -0.24
CA ALA A 38 7.84 0.67 0.86
C ALA A 38 7.00 -0.45 1.51
N LEU A 39 5.68 -0.25 1.62
CA LEU A 39 4.77 -1.28 2.12
C LEU A 39 4.68 -2.49 1.17
N VAL A 40 4.63 -2.25 -0.14
CA VAL A 40 4.64 -3.32 -1.16
C VAL A 40 5.94 -4.11 -1.10
N ASP A 41 7.09 -3.43 -1.05
CA ASP A 41 8.41 -4.07 -0.98
C ASP A 41 8.55 -4.91 0.30
N LEU A 42 8.10 -4.38 1.44
CA LEU A 42 8.07 -5.10 2.71
C LEU A 42 7.18 -6.35 2.62
N SER A 43 5.98 -6.22 2.05
CA SER A 43 5.06 -7.35 1.86
C SER A 43 5.69 -8.45 1.02
N ALA A 44 6.27 -8.09 -0.13
CA ALA A 44 6.92 -9.03 -1.04
C ALA A 44 8.08 -9.75 -0.34
N ARG A 45 8.90 -9.01 0.42
CA ARG A 45 10.01 -9.59 1.18
C ARG A 45 9.53 -10.54 2.27
N LEU A 46 8.47 -10.20 2.99
CA LEU A 46 7.90 -11.07 4.03
C LEU A 46 7.33 -12.36 3.43
N HIS A 47 6.61 -12.27 2.31
CA HIS A 47 6.11 -13.46 1.61
C HIS A 47 7.24 -14.35 1.09
N SER A 48 8.33 -13.75 0.60
CA SER A 48 9.50 -14.51 0.15
C SER A 48 10.22 -15.22 1.30
N LEU A 49 10.27 -14.61 2.49
CA LEU A 49 10.93 -15.20 3.67
C LEU A 49 10.05 -16.22 4.39
N PHE A 50 8.74 -16.00 4.38
CA PHE A 50 7.74 -16.79 5.11
C PHE A 50 6.53 -17.06 4.20
N PRO A 51 6.63 -18.03 3.27
CA PRO A 51 5.56 -18.32 2.30
C PRO A 51 4.26 -18.82 2.95
N ASP A 52 4.33 -19.27 4.20
CA ASP A 52 3.22 -19.77 5.02
C ASP A 52 2.72 -18.76 6.06
N ILE A 53 3.21 -17.51 6.04
CA ILE A 53 2.79 -16.45 6.99
C ILE A 53 1.29 -16.13 6.91
N PHE A 54 0.64 -16.46 5.80
CA PHE A 54 -0.80 -16.42 5.66
C PHE A 54 -1.39 -17.84 5.72
N PRO A 55 -2.51 -18.02 6.47
CA PRO A 55 -3.30 -19.25 6.40
C PRO A 55 -3.57 -19.63 4.95
N ALA A 56 -3.48 -20.92 4.64
CA ALA A 56 -3.73 -21.41 3.27
C ALA A 56 -5.09 -20.95 2.72
N GLU A 57 -6.09 -20.79 3.61
CA GLU A 57 -7.43 -20.27 3.32
C GLU A 57 -7.44 -18.83 2.79
N LEU A 58 -6.42 -18.04 3.10
CA LEU A 58 -6.28 -16.62 2.71
C LEU A 58 -5.29 -16.43 1.58
N ARG A 59 -4.67 -17.51 1.05
CA ARG A 59 -3.82 -17.42 -0.13
C ARG A 59 -4.69 -17.20 -1.37
N PRO A 60 -4.28 -16.32 -2.32
CA PRO A 60 -4.94 -16.23 -3.61
C PRO A 60 -4.93 -17.60 -4.32
N PRO A 61 -6.02 -18.02 -4.97
CA PRO A 61 -6.05 -19.29 -5.68
C PRO A 61 -4.96 -19.32 -6.76
N GLY A 62 -4.05 -20.29 -6.68
CA GLY A 62 -2.98 -20.50 -7.65
C GLY A 62 -1.55 -20.20 -7.19
N GLN A 63 -1.31 -19.90 -5.91
CA GLN A 63 0.05 -19.94 -5.33
C GLN A 63 0.28 -21.25 -4.55
N PRO A 64 1.47 -21.87 -4.67
CA PRO A 64 1.82 -23.12 -3.97
C PRO A 64 1.81 -22.99 -2.44
#